data_AF-A0A174WJY4-F1
#
_entry.id   AF-A0A174WJY4-F1
#
_cell.length_a   1.000
_cell.length_b   1.000
_cell.length_c   1.000
_cell.angle_alpha   90.00
_cell.angle_beta   90.00
_cell.angle_gamma   90.00
#
_symmetry.space_group_name_H-M   'P 1'
#
loop_
_entity.id
_entity.type
_entity.pdbx_description
1 polymer ?
#
loop_
_entity_poly.entity_id
_entity_poly.type
_entity_poly.pdbx_seq_one_letter_code
_entity_poly.pdbx_strand_id
1 'polypeptide(L)'
;MQPGSSIRYAKTFARDRKVWLEGNSLFEVRKHQGNTFQVYINDAFIEVKGTCFLVKQEDAHRSEITLFEGKIEFNVPSTRQKTVMRPLQKLIYNSVDSQTQIDNIANISWENGRYNFKDVPLAQLIQIVSQMYHTDILLQGVRKDESSFSGSIHYNEPLDKVLNKICFSLNLNIRQTDDRIVLY
;
A
#
# COMPACT_ATOMS: atom_id res chain seq x y z
N MET A 1 11.89 1.02 0.14
CA MET A 1 11.77 0.76 1.61
C MET A 1 11.93 2.07 2.35
N GLN A 2 11.28 2.24 3.51
CA GLN A 2 11.47 3.43 4.32
C GLN A 2 12.78 3.37 5.13
N PRO A 3 13.37 4.52 5.53
CA PRO A 3 14.54 4.54 6.42
C PRO A 3 14.32 3.71 7.69
N GLY A 4 15.36 3.00 8.14
CA GLY A 4 15.29 2.10 9.30
C GLY A 4 14.65 0.73 9.04
N SER A 5 14.20 0.47 7.81
CA SER A 5 13.66 -0.85 7.44
C SER A 5 14.76 -1.76 6.91
N SER A 6 14.62 -3.08 7.15
CA SER A 6 15.53 -4.12 6.69
C SER A 6 14.77 -5.27 6.01
N ILE A 7 15.39 -5.89 5.02
CA ILE A 7 14.88 -7.10 4.38
C ILE A 7 15.98 -8.15 4.38
N ARG A 8 15.62 -9.37 4.78
CA ARG A 8 16.41 -10.58 4.52
C ARG A 8 15.65 -11.44 3.53
N TYR A 9 16.36 -12.21 2.73
CA TYR A 9 15.76 -13.09 1.73
C TYR A 9 16.42 -14.47 1.73
N ALA A 10 15.70 -15.48 1.26
CA ALA A 10 16.21 -16.84 1.23
C ALA A 10 17.43 -16.93 0.31
N LYS A 11 18.47 -17.67 0.72
CA LYS A 11 19.71 -17.83 -0.06
C LYS A 11 19.44 -18.33 -1.49
N THR A 12 18.42 -19.17 -1.66
CA THR A 12 17.95 -19.70 -2.95
C THR A 12 16.66 -19.02 -3.41
N PHE A 13 16.61 -17.68 -3.36
CA PHE A 13 15.40 -16.89 -3.64
C PHE A 13 14.69 -17.23 -4.96
N ALA A 14 15.45 -17.57 -6.01
CA ALA A 14 14.88 -17.97 -7.31
C ALA A 14 13.94 -19.19 -7.21
N ARG A 15 14.16 -20.07 -6.23
CA ARG A 15 13.29 -21.24 -5.95
C ARG A 15 12.37 -21.00 -4.76
N ASP A 16 12.85 -20.29 -3.74
CA ASP A 16 12.13 -20.03 -2.50
C ASP A 16 11.96 -18.53 -2.30
N ARG A 17 10.90 -17.96 -2.88
CA ARG A 17 10.65 -16.51 -2.92
C ARG A 17 10.16 -15.97 -1.57
N LYS A 18 10.96 -16.19 -0.53
CA LYS A 18 10.70 -15.77 0.85
C LYS A 18 11.57 -14.58 1.21
N VAL A 19 10.95 -13.62 1.87
CA VAL A 19 11.62 -12.47 2.47
C VAL A 19 11.13 -12.28 3.91
N TRP A 20 11.99 -11.79 4.78
CA TRP A 20 11.69 -11.37 6.14
C TRP A 20 11.85 -9.86 6.19
N LEU A 21 10.79 -9.17 6.59
CA LEU A 21 10.76 -7.71 6.67
C LEU A 21 10.82 -7.27 8.13
N GLU A 22 11.65 -6.27 8.38
CA GLU A 22 11.60 -5.42 9.57
C GLU A 22 11.39 -3.97 9.10
N GLY A 23 10.44 -3.26 9.69
CA GLY A 23 10.05 -1.91 9.29
C GLY A 23 9.01 -1.88 8.16
N ASN A 24 9.05 -0.80 7.38
CA ASN A 24 7.98 -0.40 6.46
C ASN A 24 8.42 -0.54 5.00
N SER A 25 7.64 -1.25 4.19
CA SER A 25 7.92 -1.40 2.77
C SER A 25 6.66 -1.59 1.93
N LEU A 26 6.65 -0.97 0.76
CA LEU A 26 5.75 -1.33 -0.34
C LEU A 26 6.39 -2.45 -1.16
N PHE A 27 5.58 -3.44 -1.53
CA PHE A 27 5.96 -4.57 -2.36
C PHE A 27 5.18 -4.51 -3.68
N GLU A 28 5.90 -4.46 -4.79
CA GLU A 28 5.35 -4.65 -6.13
C GLU A 28 5.80 -6.02 -6.66
N VAL A 29 4.98 -7.04 -6.42
CA VAL A 29 5.36 -8.42 -6.75
C VAL A 29 4.95 -8.75 -8.18
N ARG A 30 5.94 -9.06 -9.03
CA ARG A 30 5.69 -9.57 -10.38
C ARG A 30 5.25 -11.05 -10.34
N LYS A 31 4.30 -11.40 -11.23
CA LYS A 31 3.85 -12.77 -11.44
C LYS A 31 5.02 -13.66 -11.88
N HIS A 32 5.12 -14.83 -11.27
CA HIS A 32 6.11 -15.86 -11.59
C HIS A 32 5.40 -17.21 -11.64
N GLN A 33 5.67 -18.02 -12.67
CA GLN A 33 5.07 -19.34 -12.77
C GLN A 33 5.62 -20.28 -11.67
N GLY A 34 4.75 -21.10 -11.08
CA GLY A 34 5.13 -22.15 -10.13
C GLY A 34 5.14 -21.77 -8.65
N ASN A 35 5.69 -20.61 -8.25
CA ASN A 35 5.93 -20.29 -6.82
C ASN A 35 5.31 -18.98 -6.35
N THR A 36 4.66 -19.01 -5.19
CA THR A 36 4.19 -17.83 -4.45
C THR A 36 5.37 -17.05 -3.89
N PHE A 37 5.16 -15.76 -3.64
CA PHE A 37 6.09 -14.90 -2.91
C PHE A 37 5.55 -14.72 -1.50
N GLN A 38 6.42 -14.87 -0.50
CA GLN A 38 6.05 -14.85 0.91
C GLN A 38 6.85 -13.76 1.65
N VAL A 39 6.14 -12.88 2.35
CA VAL A 39 6.73 -11.86 3.24
C VAL A 39 6.44 -12.25 4.66
N TYR A 40 7.47 -12.55 5.44
CA TYR A 40 7.39 -12.83 6.86
C TYR A 40 7.48 -11.53 7.65
N ILE A 41 6.57 -11.36 8.60
CA ILE A 41 6.54 -10.28 9.58
C ILE A 41 6.15 -10.86 10.94
N ASN A 42 6.90 -10.53 11.98
CA ASN A 42 6.70 -11.10 13.32
C ASN A 42 6.49 -12.63 13.23
N ASP A 43 5.38 -13.13 13.79
CA ASP A 43 5.00 -14.54 13.78
C ASP A 43 4.00 -14.91 12.67
N ALA A 44 3.88 -14.09 11.62
CA ALA A 44 2.95 -14.28 10.51
C ALA A 44 3.64 -14.18 9.14
N PHE A 45 2.92 -14.53 8.07
CA PHE A 45 3.39 -14.29 6.72
C PHE A 45 2.27 -13.95 5.73
N ILE A 46 2.64 -13.13 4.75
CA ILE A 46 1.80 -12.67 3.64
C ILE A 46 2.18 -13.49 2.41
N GLU A 47 1.23 -14.21 1.81
CA GLU A 47 1.43 -14.98 0.58
C GLU A 47 0.73 -14.34 -0.62
N VAL A 48 1.47 -14.16 -1.72
CA VAL A 48 1.00 -13.50 -2.94
C VAL A 48 1.56 -14.14 -4.22
N LYS A 49 0.96 -13.84 -5.37
CA LYS A 49 1.47 -14.26 -6.69
C LYS A 49 1.83 -13.09 -7.61
N GLY A 50 1.07 -12.01 -7.55
CA GLY A 50 1.28 -10.81 -8.34
C GLY A 50 0.39 -9.72 -7.76
N THR A 51 0.96 -8.94 -6.84
CA THR A 51 0.19 -8.15 -5.87
C THR A 51 1.00 -6.90 -5.54
N CYS A 52 0.31 -5.75 -5.43
CA CYS A 52 0.87 -4.50 -4.93
C CYS A 52 0.29 -4.22 -3.54
N PHE A 53 1.13 -4.16 -2.52
CA PHE A 53 0.69 -3.97 -1.14
C PHE A 53 1.75 -3.28 -0.29
N LEU A 54 1.29 -2.55 0.71
CA LEU A 54 2.12 -1.87 1.69
C LEU A 54 2.07 -2.63 3.02
N VAL A 55 3.23 -2.80 3.62
CA VAL A 55 3.37 -3.24 5.00
C VAL A 55 3.94 -2.09 5.83
N LYS A 56 3.26 -1.78 6.93
CA LYS A 56 3.76 -0.88 7.97
C LYS A 56 3.81 -1.62 9.29
N GLN A 57 4.93 -1.59 9.97
CA GLN A 57 5.05 -2.02 11.36
C GLN A 57 4.97 -0.78 12.23
N GLU A 58 3.79 -0.57 12.85
CA GLU A 58 3.51 0.60 13.69
C GLU A 58 4.35 0.57 14.96
N ASP A 59 4.52 -0.63 15.52
CA ASP A 59 5.39 -0.92 16.65
C ASP A 59 5.92 -2.37 16.56
N ALA A 60 6.59 -2.85 17.61
CA ALA A 60 7.19 -4.18 17.66
C ALA A 60 6.19 -5.34 17.50
N HIS A 61 4.89 -5.10 17.72
CA HIS A 61 3.85 -6.13 17.74
C HIS A 61 2.72 -5.87 16.74
N ARG A 62 2.51 -4.61 16.35
CA ARG A 62 1.39 -4.20 15.52
C ARG A 62 1.83 -3.90 14.10
N SER A 63 1.26 -4.65 13.16
CA SER A 63 1.50 -4.49 11.73
C SER A 63 0.21 -4.17 10.97
N GLU A 64 0.28 -3.24 10.04
CA GLU A 64 -0.77 -2.87 9.09
C GLU A 64 -0.36 -3.30 7.67
N ILE A 65 -1.27 -4.02 6.99
CA ILE A 65 -1.11 -4.44 5.61
C ILE A 65 -2.20 -3.79 4.79
N THR A 66 -1.83 -3.02 3.78
CA THR A 66 -2.79 -2.38 2.85
C THR A 66 -2.63 -2.99 1.47
N LEU A 67 -3.70 -3.56 0.93
CA LEU A 67 -3.71 -4.19 -0.38
C LEU A 67 -4.23 -3.24 -1.45
N PHE A 68 -3.39 -2.88 -2.42
CA PHE A 68 -3.75 -2.01 -3.54
C PHE A 68 -4.20 -2.83 -4.75
N GLU A 69 -3.42 -3.84 -5.16
CA GLU A 69 -3.71 -4.66 -6.34
C GLU A 69 -3.47 -6.15 -6.05
N GLY A 70 -4.30 -7.02 -6.62
CA GLY A 70 -4.09 -8.47 -6.61
C GLY A 70 -4.84 -9.16 -5.46
N LYS A 71 -4.19 -10.13 -4.84
CA LYS A 71 -4.76 -10.92 -3.73
C LYS A 71 -3.67 -11.24 -2.72
N ILE A 72 -4.02 -11.17 -1.44
CA ILE A 72 -3.20 -11.63 -0.32
C ILE A 72 -3.90 -12.80 0.37
N GLU A 73 -3.13 -13.83 0.73
CA GLU A 73 -3.48 -14.72 1.84
C GLU A 73 -2.55 -14.40 3.02
N PHE A 74 -3.11 -13.85 4.09
CA PHE A 74 -2.40 -13.60 5.35
C PHE A 74 -2.52 -14.82 6.24
N ASN A 75 -1.39 -15.33 6.72
CA ASN A 75 -1.30 -16.59 7.45
C ASN A 75 -0.71 -16.35 8.84
N VAL A 76 -1.40 -16.85 9.87
CA VAL A 76 -0.96 -16.83 11.27
C VAL A 76 -0.77 -18.28 11.72
N PRO A 77 0.46 -18.84 11.67
CA PRO A 77 0.73 -20.24 11.98
C PRO A 77 0.28 -20.70 13.37
N SER A 78 0.45 -19.85 14.40
CA SER A 78 0.11 -20.16 15.79
C SER A 78 -1.37 -20.55 15.98
N THR A 79 -2.26 -19.88 15.25
CA THR A 79 -3.72 -20.11 15.28
C THR A 79 -4.22 -20.92 14.09
N ARG A 80 -3.35 -21.19 13.11
CA ARG A 80 -3.69 -21.71 11.77
C ARG A 80 -4.71 -20.86 11.02
N GLN A 81 -4.89 -19.61 11.45
CA GLN A 81 -5.82 -18.69 10.81
C GLN A 81 -5.28 -18.25 9.45
N LYS A 82 -6.18 -18.21 8.48
CA LYS A 82 -5.93 -17.68 7.14
C LYS A 82 -6.94 -16.60 6.82
N THR A 83 -6.46 -15.42 6.47
CA THR A 83 -7.30 -14.27 6.10
C THR A 83 -7.00 -13.87 4.67
N VAL A 84 -8.01 -13.96 3.81
CA VAL A 84 -7.89 -13.54 2.40
C VAL A 84 -8.24 -12.06 2.29
N MET A 85 -7.34 -11.27 1.71
CA MET A 85 -7.60 -9.86 1.41
C MET A 85 -7.85 -9.65 -0.08
N ARG A 86 -8.73 -8.70 -0.36
CA ARG A 86 -9.05 -8.14 -1.68
C ARG A 86 -8.49 -6.71 -1.79
N PRO A 87 -8.33 -6.17 -3.00
CA PRO A 87 -7.98 -4.77 -3.20
C PRO A 87 -8.83 -3.84 -2.33
N LEU A 88 -8.19 -2.80 -1.80
CA LEU A 88 -8.79 -1.78 -0.92
C LEU A 88 -9.19 -2.31 0.45
N GLN A 89 -8.58 -3.41 0.88
CA GLN A 89 -8.65 -3.86 2.26
C GLN A 89 -7.38 -3.56 3.01
N LYS A 90 -7.56 -3.31 4.29
CA LYS A 90 -6.51 -3.07 5.27
C LYS A 90 -6.64 -4.12 6.36
N LEU A 91 -5.54 -4.80 6.67
CA LEU A 91 -5.47 -5.78 7.74
C LEU A 91 -4.56 -5.26 8.85
N ILE A 92 -5.05 -5.25 10.07
CA ILE A 92 -4.25 -5.00 11.27
C ILE A 92 -3.97 -6.35 11.92
N TYR A 93 -2.71 -6.62 12.22
CA TYR A 93 -2.25 -7.82 12.91
C TYR A 93 -1.53 -7.44 14.20
N ASN A 94 -1.88 -8.09 15.31
CA ASN A 94 -1.20 -7.99 16.58
C ASN A 94 -0.53 -9.33 16.90
N SER A 95 0.80 -9.34 17.04
CA SER A 95 1.55 -10.57 17.30
C SER A 95 1.45 -11.08 18.73
N VAL A 96 1.05 -10.24 19.71
CA VAL A 96 0.93 -10.63 21.12
C VAL A 96 -0.20 -11.63 21.32
N ASP A 97 -1.35 -11.38 20.73
CA ASP A 97 -2.56 -12.20 20.86
C ASP A 97 -2.94 -12.93 19.56
N SER A 98 -2.14 -12.75 18.50
CA SER A 98 -2.36 -13.31 17.17
C SER A 98 -3.67 -12.87 16.50
N GLN A 99 -4.27 -11.75 16.94
CA GLN A 99 -5.52 -11.26 16.35
C GLN A 99 -5.30 -10.54 15.03
N THR A 100 -6.29 -10.67 14.14
CA THR A 100 -6.36 -9.91 12.89
C THR A 100 -7.69 -9.18 12.78
N GLN A 101 -7.66 -7.91 12.39
CA GLN A 101 -8.84 -7.14 12.01
C GLN A 101 -8.72 -6.74 10.53
N ILE A 102 -9.81 -6.83 9.78
CA ILE A 102 -9.85 -6.39 8.37
C ILE A 102 -10.91 -5.32 8.18
N ASP A 103 -10.51 -4.22 7.54
CA ASP A 103 -11.37 -3.09 7.21
C ASP A 103 -11.26 -2.78 5.73
N ASN A 104 -12.31 -2.21 5.14
CA ASN A 104 -12.21 -1.62 3.81
C ASN A 104 -11.66 -0.19 3.94
N ILE A 105 -10.81 0.23 3.00
CA ILE A 105 -10.46 1.63 2.86
C ILE A 105 -11.72 2.36 2.41
N ALA A 106 -12.24 3.23 3.27
CA ALA A 106 -13.45 3.97 3.00
C ALA A 106 -13.33 4.76 1.68
N ASN A 107 -14.46 4.91 0.98
CA ASN A 107 -14.60 5.83 -0.15
C ASN A 107 -13.75 5.49 -1.39
N ILE A 108 -13.20 4.27 -1.48
CA ILE A 108 -12.48 3.79 -2.66
C ILE A 108 -13.09 2.46 -3.10
N SER A 109 -13.26 2.27 -4.41
CA SER A 109 -13.61 0.98 -5.02
C SER A 109 -12.66 0.62 -6.17
N TRP A 110 -12.53 -0.67 -6.47
CA TRP A 110 -11.70 -1.17 -7.56
C TRP A 110 -12.58 -1.82 -8.62
N GLU A 111 -12.52 -1.31 -9.85
CA GLU A 111 -13.31 -1.81 -10.97
C GLU A 111 -12.52 -1.66 -12.27
N ASN A 112 -12.45 -2.72 -13.08
CA ASN A 112 -11.88 -2.70 -14.43
C ASN A 112 -10.47 -2.05 -14.52
N GLY A 113 -9.59 -2.35 -13.56
CA GLY A 113 -8.22 -1.81 -13.51
C GLY A 113 -8.13 -0.36 -12.99
N ARG A 114 -9.18 0.16 -12.37
CA ARG A 114 -9.23 1.53 -11.88
C ARG A 114 -9.52 1.56 -10.38
N TYR A 115 -8.82 2.45 -9.68
CA TYR A 115 -9.21 2.94 -8.37
C TYR A 115 -10.23 4.05 -8.58
N ASN A 116 -11.46 3.85 -8.12
CA ASN A 116 -12.51 4.85 -8.12
C ASN A 116 -12.60 5.45 -6.72
N PHE A 117 -12.41 6.76 -6.62
CA PHE A 117 -12.46 7.53 -5.39
C PHE A 117 -13.78 8.28 -5.34
N LYS A 118 -14.44 8.26 -4.19
CA LYS A 118 -15.69 8.98 -3.94
C LYS A 118 -15.56 9.77 -2.64
N ASP A 119 -15.34 11.07 -2.76
CA ASP A 119 -15.24 11.99 -1.63
C ASP A 119 -14.10 11.59 -0.66
N VAL A 120 -12.95 11.26 -1.23
CA VAL A 120 -11.75 10.92 -0.45
C VAL A 120 -11.02 12.20 -0.06
N PRO A 121 -10.75 12.45 1.24
CA PRO A 121 -9.99 13.62 1.67
C PRO A 121 -8.65 13.71 0.94
N LEU A 122 -8.29 14.91 0.47
CA LEU A 122 -7.08 15.10 -0.32
C LEU A 122 -5.82 14.61 0.40
N ALA A 123 -5.72 14.84 1.71
CA ALA A 123 -4.59 14.35 2.51
C ALA A 123 -4.46 12.82 2.46
N GLN A 124 -5.59 12.10 2.53
CA GLN A 124 -5.61 10.64 2.41
C GLN A 124 -5.27 10.20 0.99
N LEU A 125 -5.83 10.87 -0.04
CA LEU A 125 -5.51 10.58 -1.43
C LEU A 125 -4.02 10.75 -1.72
N ILE A 126 -3.42 11.87 -1.30
CA ILE A 126 -1.99 12.11 -1.50
C ILE A 126 -1.16 11.08 -0.76
N GLN A 127 -1.55 10.68 0.46
CA GLN A 127 -0.86 9.59 1.15
C GLN A 127 -0.88 8.28 0.35
N ILE A 128 -2.02 7.93 -0.25
CA ILE A 128 -2.16 6.73 -1.09
C ILE A 128 -1.30 6.86 -2.36
N VAL A 129 -1.36 7.99 -3.05
CA VAL A 129 -0.56 8.24 -4.27
C VAL A 129 0.94 8.23 -3.96
N SER A 130 1.38 8.91 -2.91
CA SER A 130 2.78 8.89 -2.44
C SER A 130 3.27 7.45 -2.18
N GLN A 131 2.42 6.61 -1.58
CA GLN A 131 2.74 5.21 -1.33
C GLN A 131 2.79 4.40 -2.63
N MET A 132 1.79 4.52 -3.49
CA MET A 132 1.71 3.76 -4.75
C MET A 132 2.90 4.03 -5.68
N TYR A 133 3.36 5.28 -5.73
CA TYR A 133 4.46 5.69 -6.63
C TYR A 133 5.82 5.83 -5.94
N HIS A 134 5.91 5.53 -4.65
CA HIS A 134 7.13 5.69 -3.86
C HIS A 134 7.74 7.10 -3.91
N THR A 135 6.91 8.14 -3.87
CA THR A 135 7.33 9.54 -4.00
C THR A 135 6.88 10.35 -2.79
N ASP A 136 7.69 11.31 -2.35
CA ASP A 136 7.31 12.26 -1.31
C ASP A 136 6.53 13.44 -1.92
N ILE A 137 5.24 13.53 -1.58
CA ILE A 137 4.32 14.55 -2.07
C ILE A 137 3.82 15.34 -0.86
N LEU A 138 4.11 16.65 -0.85
CA LEU A 138 3.73 17.57 0.19
C LEU A 138 2.52 18.40 -0.23
N LEU A 139 1.52 18.50 0.64
CA LEU A 139 0.44 19.47 0.54
C LEU A 139 0.84 20.75 1.28
N GLN A 140 0.88 21.88 0.59
CA GLN A 140 1.26 23.18 1.17
C GLN A 140 0.13 24.20 0.96
N GLY A 141 -0.32 24.87 2.02
CA GLY A 141 -1.36 25.90 1.91
C GLY A 141 -2.77 25.38 1.61
N VAL A 142 -2.94 24.08 1.38
CA VAL A 142 -4.24 23.46 1.16
C VAL A 142 -4.92 23.17 2.50
N ARG A 143 -6.17 23.64 2.67
CA ARG A 143 -6.98 23.31 3.83
C ARG A 143 -7.34 21.82 3.78
N LYS A 144 -6.84 21.05 4.76
CA LYS A 144 -6.98 19.59 4.82
C LYS A 144 -8.45 19.13 4.87
N ASP A 145 -9.34 20.02 5.28
CA ASP A 145 -10.71 19.74 5.68
C ASP A 145 -11.73 20.13 4.58
N GLU A 146 -11.29 20.86 3.55
CA GLU A 146 -12.17 21.48 2.54
C GLU A 146 -11.98 20.91 1.12
N SER A 147 -11.12 19.90 0.94
CA SER A 147 -10.82 19.36 -0.38
C SER A 147 -10.91 17.83 -0.38
N SER A 148 -11.91 17.30 -1.08
CA SER A 148 -12.08 15.88 -1.36
C SER A 148 -12.02 15.62 -2.86
N PHE A 149 -11.48 14.46 -3.22
CA PHE A 149 -11.38 14.04 -4.62
C PHE A 149 -12.41 12.94 -4.91
N SER A 150 -13.16 13.15 -5.98
CA SER A 150 -14.00 12.16 -6.63
C SER A 150 -13.53 11.98 -8.07
N GLY A 151 -13.23 10.76 -8.47
CA GLY A 151 -12.65 10.47 -9.78
C GLY A 151 -12.06 9.08 -9.87
N SER A 152 -11.35 8.78 -10.96
CA SER A 152 -10.71 7.47 -11.12
C SER A 152 -9.30 7.54 -11.67
N ILE A 153 -8.43 6.70 -11.10
CA ILE A 153 -7.03 6.53 -11.49
C ILE A 153 -6.84 5.11 -11.99
N HIS A 154 -6.26 4.96 -13.18
CA HIS A 154 -5.92 3.62 -13.67
C HIS A 154 -4.67 3.09 -12.96
N TYR A 155 -4.60 1.79 -12.70
CA TYR A 155 -3.54 1.20 -11.87
C TYR A 155 -2.13 1.38 -12.41
N ASN A 156 -1.98 1.46 -13.73
CA ASN A 156 -0.69 1.67 -14.40
C ASN A 156 -0.52 3.11 -14.91
N GLU A 157 -1.38 4.03 -14.46
CA GLU A 157 -1.31 5.41 -14.91
C GLU A 157 0.01 6.06 -14.42
N PRO A 158 0.74 6.81 -15.26
CA PRO A 158 1.94 7.51 -14.81
C PRO A 158 1.66 8.55 -13.72
N LEU A 159 2.60 8.73 -12.78
CA LEU A 159 2.45 9.66 -11.64
C LEU A 159 2.11 11.09 -12.09
N ASP A 160 2.78 11.60 -13.12
CA ASP A 160 2.54 12.95 -13.65
C ASP A 160 1.10 13.13 -14.13
N LYS A 161 0.51 12.10 -14.76
CA LYS A 161 -0.90 12.13 -15.19
C LYS A 161 -1.86 12.10 -14.01
N VAL A 162 -1.56 11.27 -13.01
CA VAL A 162 -2.34 11.23 -11.77
C VAL A 162 -2.33 12.57 -11.05
N LEU A 163 -1.16 13.17 -10.85
CA LEU A 163 -1.03 14.45 -10.16
C LEU A 163 -1.72 15.58 -10.93
N ASN A 164 -1.55 15.62 -12.26
CA ASN A 164 -2.23 16.61 -13.10
C ASN A 164 -3.76 16.50 -12.99
N LYS A 165 -4.33 15.29 -12.93
CA LYS A 165 -5.78 15.11 -12.71
C LYS A 165 -6.24 15.61 -11.35
N ILE A 166 -5.47 15.34 -10.30
CA ILE A 166 -5.77 15.80 -8.95
C ILE A 166 -5.71 17.33 -8.89
N CYS A 167 -4.64 17.93 -9.42
CA CYS A 167 -4.47 19.38 -9.50
C CYS A 167 -5.59 20.05 -10.29
N PHE A 168 -5.94 19.52 -11.46
CA PHE A 168 -7.02 20.05 -12.28
C PHE A 168 -8.38 19.97 -11.56
N SER A 169 -8.70 18.83 -10.94
CA SER A 169 -9.99 18.63 -10.24
C SER A 169 -10.15 19.55 -9.03
N LEU A 170 -9.06 19.86 -8.33
CA LEU A 170 -9.07 20.62 -7.08
C LEU A 170 -8.54 22.05 -7.22
N ASN A 171 -8.30 22.50 -8.45
CA ASN A 171 -7.72 23.81 -8.76
C ASN A 171 -6.43 24.10 -7.98
N LEU A 172 -5.55 23.09 -7.91
CA LEU A 172 -4.23 23.18 -7.29
C LEU A 172 -3.16 23.35 -8.35
N ASN A 173 -2.03 23.88 -7.93
CA ASN A 173 -0.80 23.91 -8.70
C ASN A 173 0.14 22.80 -8.23
N ILE A 174 1.10 22.46 -9.10
CA ILE A 174 2.16 21.52 -8.81
C ILE A 174 3.51 22.17 -9.10
N ARG A 175 4.47 21.97 -8.21
CA ARG A 175 5.87 22.27 -8.46
C ARG A 175 6.75 21.13 -7.97
N GLN A 176 7.89 20.96 -8.62
CA GLN A 176 8.91 19.99 -8.24
C GLN A 176 10.12 20.75 -7.71
N THR A 177 10.60 20.36 -6.53
CA THR A 177 11.79 20.93 -5.88
C THR A 177 12.72 19.77 -5.56
N ASP A 178 13.88 19.68 -6.21
CA ASP A 178 14.92 18.64 -6.08
C ASP A 178 14.41 17.22 -5.72
N ASP A 179 14.14 16.95 -4.44
CA ASP A 179 13.71 15.63 -3.93
C ASP A 179 12.19 15.49 -3.64
N ARG A 180 11.37 16.50 -3.91
CA ARG A 180 9.96 16.57 -3.46
C ARG A 180 9.01 17.15 -4.50
N ILE A 181 7.79 16.65 -4.49
CA ILE A 181 6.66 17.22 -5.21
C ILE A 181 5.81 18.02 -4.23
N VAL A 182 5.44 19.25 -4.57
CA VAL A 182 4.59 20.10 -3.74
C VAL A 182 3.32 20.45 -4.51
N LEU A 183 2.16 20.18 -3.91
CA LEU A 183 0.86 20.64 -4.38
C LEU A 183 0.38 21.79 -3.49
N TYR A 184 -0.10 22.87 -4.10
CA TYR A 184 -0.50 24.10 -3.41
C TYR A 184 -1.64 24.86 -4.10
#